data_AF-A0A662EZC0-F1
#
_entry.id   AF-A0A662EZC0-F1
#
_cell.length_a   1.000
_cell.length_b   1.000
_cell.length_c   1.000
_cell.angle_alpha   90.00
_cell.angle_beta   90.00
_cell.angle_gamma   90.00
#
_symmetry.space_group_name_H-M   'P 1'
#
loop_
_entity.id
_entity.type
_entity.pdbx_description
1 polymer ?
#
loop_
_entity_poly.entity_id
_entity_poly.type
_entity_poly.pdbx_seq_one_letter_code
_entity_poly.pdbx_strand_id
1 'polypeptide(L)'
;MNSAWFKRIIRASLLDPYLIGTSFAFSAVLFFVNQQANLYDIQNPNWVITMGVLILASPIAHSLFLVRARAVLGHGTGSLRDGIEAGATFYPRLVLGEIGVSLAAAAGLFLLILPGVYIGIRLSLYKQAVLFDGKTVREALQESMA
;
A
#
# COMPACT_ATOMS: atom_id res chain seq x y z
N MET A 1 -12.86 -3.83 -16.39
CA MET A 1 -11.43 -3.49 -16.52
C MET A 1 -10.87 -4.17 -17.76
N ASN A 2 -10.31 -3.43 -18.72
CA ASN A 2 -9.91 -3.96 -20.03
C ASN A 2 -8.67 -4.89 -19.89
N SER A 3 -8.72 -6.11 -20.42
CA SER A 3 -7.66 -7.12 -20.24
C SER A 3 -6.30 -6.68 -20.80
N ALA A 4 -6.32 -5.84 -21.84
CA ALA A 4 -5.13 -5.25 -22.44
C ALA A 4 -4.43 -4.26 -21.49
N TRP A 5 -5.20 -3.48 -20.73
CA TRP A 5 -4.68 -2.51 -19.78
C TRP A 5 -4.01 -3.20 -18.59
N PHE A 6 -4.67 -4.24 -18.05
CA PHE A 6 -4.11 -5.04 -16.95
C PHE A 6 -2.81 -5.74 -17.34
N LYS A 7 -2.76 -6.35 -18.54
CA LYS A 7 -1.53 -6.94 -19.09
C LYS A 7 -0.41 -5.93 -19.23
N ARG A 8 -0.74 -4.69 -19.63
CA ARG A 8 0.23 -3.61 -19.82
C ARG A 8 0.82 -3.15 -18.49
N ILE A 9 0.01 -3.08 -17.42
CA ILE A 9 0.49 -2.79 -16.06
C ILE A 9 1.40 -3.90 -15.56
N ILE A 10 0.98 -5.16 -15.62
CA ILE A 10 1.81 -6.28 -15.16
C ILE A 10 3.15 -6.28 -15.89
N ARG A 11 3.12 -6.11 -17.21
CA ARG A 11 4.35 -6.07 -18.02
C ARG A 11 5.22 -4.87 -17.67
N ALA A 12 4.63 -3.69 -17.48
CA ALA A 12 5.34 -2.49 -17.05
C ALA A 12 6.00 -2.67 -15.67
N SER A 13 5.27 -3.22 -14.70
CA SER A 13 5.79 -3.51 -13.36
C SER A 13 6.91 -4.53 -13.35
N LEU A 14 6.88 -5.51 -14.26
CA LEU A 14 7.93 -6.53 -14.42
C LEU A 14 9.14 -6.07 -15.25
N LEU A 15 9.01 -4.95 -15.99
CA LEU A 15 10.09 -4.44 -16.84
C LEU A 15 10.75 -3.18 -16.27
N ASP A 16 10.14 -2.53 -15.27
CA ASP A 16 10.75 -1.40 -14.59
C ASP A 16 11.60 -1.85 -13.39
N PRO A 17 12.94 -1.71 -13.44
CA PRO A 17 13.83 -2.16 -12.38
C PRO A 17 13.60 -1.41 -11.06
N TYR A 18 13.05 -0.20 -11.08
CA TYR A 18 12.72 0.55 -9.87
C TYR A 18 11.47 0.00 -9.18
N LEU A 19 10.45 -0.43 -9.94
CA LEU A 19 9.26 -1.05 -9.36
C LEU A 19 9.59 -2.40 -8.72
N ILE A 20 10.44 -3.19 -9.38
CA ILE A 20 10.96 -4.43 -8.81
C ILE A 20 11.82 -4.12 -7.59
N GLY A 21 12.76 -3.17 -7.70
CA GLY A 21 13.67 -2.81 -6.62
C GLY A 21 12.96 -2.32 -5.37
N THR A 22 11.96 -1.45 -5.51
CA THR A 22 11.16 -0.94 -4.38
C THR A 22 10.31 -2.04 -3.75
N SER A 23 9.65 -2.87 -4.55
CA SER A 23 8.85 -4.01 -4.06
C SER A 23 9.71 -5.05 -3.34
N PHE A 24 10.87 -5.36 -3.91
CA PHE A 24 11.83 -6.31 -3.33
C PHE A 24 12.45 -5.76 -2.05
N ALA A 25 12.85 -4.48 -2.02
CA ALA A 25 13.39 -3.85 -0.82
C ALA A 25 12.37 -3.87 0.33
N PHE A 26 11.12 -3.49 0.06
CA PHE A 26 10.07 -3.53 1.07
C PHE A 26 9.77 -4.96 1.54
N SER A 27 9.69 -5.92 0.62
CA SER A 27 9.47 -7.33 0.94
C SER A 27 10.63 -7.96 1.72
N ALA A 28 11.87 -7.59 1.38
CA ALA A 28 13.06 -8.05 2.10
C ALA A 28 13.06 -7.53 3.54
N VAL A 29 12.72 -6.25 3.75
CA VAL A 29 12.56 -5.68 5.09
C VAL A 29 11.50 -6.45 5.88
N LEU A 30 10.32 -6.69 5.29
CA LEU A 30 9.27 -7.49 5.95
C LEU A 30 9.72 -8.91 6.25
N PHE A 31 10.45 -9.56 5.34
CA PHE A 31 10.97 -10.91 5.53
C PHE A 31 11.97 -10.96 6.70
N PHE A 32 12.95 -10.06 6.75
CA PHE A 32 13.93 -10.04 7.84
C PHE A 32 13.31 -9.70 9.19
N VAL A 33 12.27 -8.87 9.20
CA VAL A 33 11.52 -8.56 10.42
C VAL A 33 10.69 -9.76 10.86
N ASN A 34 10.05 -10.46 9.91
CA ASN A 34 9.28 -11.67 10.20
C ASN A 34 10.17 -12.82 10.69
N GLN A 35 11.40 -12.96 10.21
CA GLN A 35 12.35 -13.97 10.70
C GLN A 35 12.78 -13.74 12.15
N GLN A 36 12.65 -12.52 12.66
CA GLN A 36 12.90 -12.20 14.06
C GLN A 36 11.67 -12.45 14.94
N ALA A 37 10.51 -12.75 14.36
CA ALA A 37 9.24 -12.88 15.07
C ALA A 37 8.95 -14.34 15.42
N ASN A 38 8.95 -14.67 16.71
CA ASN A 38 8.32 -15.90 17.19
C ASN A 38 6.79 -15.69 17.29
N LEU A 39 5.99 -16.77 17.21
CA LEU A 39 4.51 -16.69 17.30
C LEU A 39 3.97 -16.04 18.60
N TYR A 40 4.84 -15.81 19.60
CA TYR A 40 4.55 -15.18 20.89
C TYR A 40 5.21 -13.79 21.10
N ASP A 41 5.84 -13.19 20.08
CA ASP A 41 6.60 -11.93 20.20
C ASP A 41 5.76 -10.65 20.36
N ILE A 42 4.43 -10.75 20.45
CA ILE A 42 3.58 -9.58 20.76
C ILE A 42 3.92 -9.02 22.17
N GLN A 43 4.47 -9.87 23.05
CA GLN A 43 4.97 -9.45 24.37
C GLN A 43 6.33 -8.73 24.31
N ASN A 44 7.03 -8.78 23.18
CA ASN A 44 8.31 -8.12 22.99
C ASN A 44 8.08 -6.69 22.46
N PRO A 45 8.37 -5.65 23.27
CA PRO A 45 8.11 -4.27 22.88
C PRO A 45 8.90 -3.85 21.64
N ASN A 46 10.09 -4.42 21.41
CA ASN A 46 10.89 -4.11 20.24
C ASN A 46 10.20 -4.59 18.96
N TRP A 47 9.60 -5.79 18.99
CA TRP A 47 8.85 -6.30 17.85
C TRP A 47 7.64 -5.42 17.51
N VAL A 48 6.87 -5.01 18.54
CA VAL A 48 5.72 -4.11 18.37
C VAL A 48 6.15 -2.77 17.78
N ILE A 49 7.24 -2.19 18.28
CA ILE A 49 7.79 -0.93 17.75
C ILE A 49 8.23 -1.10 16.30
N THR A 50 8.98 -2.17 15.97
CA THR A 50 9.43 -2.43 14.60
C THR A 50 8.25 -2.58 13.64
N MET A 51 7.24 -3.36 14.00
CA MET A 51 6.04 -3.54 13.17
C MET A 51 5.25 -2.23 13.03
N GLY A 52 5.10 -1.47 14.11
CA GLY A 52 4.46 -0.16 14.09
C GLY A 52 5.18 0.81 13.16
N VAL A 53 6.51 0.89 13.24
CA VAL A 53 7.33 1.72 12.34
C VAL A 53 7.17 1.28 10.89
N LEU A 54 7.15 -0.02 10.60
CA LEU A 54 6.99 -0.52 9.22
C LEU A 54 5.61 -0.21 8.64
N ILE A 55 4.56 -0.39 9.44
CA ILE A 55 3.19 -0.03 9.06
C ILE A 55 3.13 1.47 8.75
N LEU A 56 3.74 2.30 9.59
CA LEU A 56 3.81 3.75 9.40
C LEU A 56 4.73 4.17 8.23
N ALA A 57 5.76 3.41 7.91
CA ALA A 57 6.61 3.67 6.75
C ALA A 57 5.95 3.23 5.43
N SER A 58 5.01 2.28 5.49
CA SER A 58 4.36 1.70 4.31
C SER A 58 3.66 2.71 3.39
N PRO A 59 3.00 3.80 3.85
CA PRO A 59 2.41 4.81 2.99
C PRO A 59 3.43 5.48 2.04
N ILE A 60 4.65 5.70 2.52
CA ILE A 60 5.73 6.31 1.73
C ILE A 60 6.25 5.30 0.69
N ALA A 61 6.40 4.04 1.08
CA ALA A 61 6.76 2.99 0.12
C ALA A 61 5.69 2.84 -0.97
N HIS A 62 4.41 2.87 -0.59
CA HIS A 62 3.29 2.81 -1.53
C HIS A 62 3.21 4.05 -2.42
N SER A 63 3.48 5.25 -1.92
CA SER A 63 3.46 6.47 -2.75
C SER A 63 4.56 6.44 -3.81
N LEU A 64 5.77 6.02 -3.45
CA LEU A 64 6.87 5.80 -4.38
C LEU A 64 6.48 4.81 -5.48
N PHE A 65 5.94 3.65 -5.09
CA PHE A 65 5.50 2.62 -6.03
C PHE A 65 4.42 3.15 -6.98
N LEU A 66 3.39 3.81 -6.44
CA LEU A 66 2.25 4.29 -7.21
C LEU A 66 2.63 5.43 -8.17
N VAL A 67 3.42 6.40 -7.72
CA VAL A 67 3.90 7.50 -8.57
C VAL A 67 4.78 6.95 -9.70
N ARG A 68 5.65 5.98 -9.41
CA ARG A 68 6.44 5.32 -10.44
C ARG A 68 5.57 4.55 -11.42
N ALA A 69 4.62 3.76 -10.93
CA ALA A 69 3.69 3.00 -11.78
C ALA A 69 2.88 3.93 -12.71
N ARG A 70 2.43 5.08 -12.19
CA ARG A 70 1.72 6.11 -12.97
C ARG A 70 2.59 6.66 -14.11
N ALA A 71 3.87 6.91 -13.86
CA ALA A 71 4.80 7.38 -14.88
C ALA A 71 5.10 6.34 -15.97
N VAL A 72 5.24 5.05 -15.62
CA VAL A 72 5.40 3.98 -16.64
C VAL A 72 4.16 3.87 -17.53
N LEU A 73 2.99 4.24 -17.02
CA LEU A 73 1.76 4.34 -17.81
C LEU A 73 1.66 5.60 -18.68
N GLY A 74 2.69 6.46 -18.68
CA GLY A 74 2.75 7.69 -19.47
C GLY A 74 2.11 8.89 -18.79
N HIS A 75 1.87 8.82 -17.47
CA HIS A 75 1.28 9.91 -16.70
C HIS A 75 2.30 10.45 -15.68
N GLY A 76 2.91 11.60 -15.98
CA GLY A 76 3.85 12.28 -15.07
C GLY A 76 5.31 11.80 -15.16
N THR A 77 6.14 12.31 -14.25
CA THR A 77 7.61 12.24 -14.27
C THR A 77 8.20 11.01 -13.56
N GLY A 78 7.48 10.45 -12.58
CA GLY A 78 7.87 9.22 -11.89
C GLY A 78 9.19 9.33 -11.13
N SER A 79 9.56 10.54 -10.70
CA SER A 79 10.79 10.75 -9.96
C SER A 79 10.61 10.31 -8.50
N LEU A 80 11.72 9.92 -7.87
CA LEU A 80 11.73 9.55 -6.45
C LEU A 80 11.30 10.72 -5.57
N ARG A 81 11.68 11.94 -5.96
CA ARG A 81 11.26 13.17 -5.28
C ARG A 81 9.74 13.34 -5.30
N ASP A 82 9.10 13.15 -6.46
CA ASP A 82 7.64 13.28 -6.58
C ASP A 82 6.91 12.27 -5.69
N GLY A 83 7.43 11.04 -5.60
CA GLY A 83 6.85 10.01 -4.74
C GLY A 83 7.01 10.29 -3.23
N ILE A 84 8.16 10.84 -2.82
CA ILE A 84 8.39 11.28 -1.43
C ILE A 84 7.50 12.48 -1.10
N GLU A 85 7.47 13.49 -1.95
CA GLU A 85 6.67 14.69 -1.74
C GLU A 85 5.18 14.33 -1.67
N ALA A 86 4.66 13.53 -2.61
CA ALA A 86 3.28 13.06 -2.57
C ALA A 86 2.98 12.23 -1.31
N GLY A 87 3.90 11.33 -0.94
CA GLY A 87 3.81 10.52 0.27
C GLY A 87 3.73 11.37 1.53
N ALA A 88 4.59 12.39 1.65
CA ALA A 88 4.63 13.31 2.78
C ALA A 88 3.40 14.22 2.82
N THR A 89 2.99 14.81 1.70
CA THR A 89 1.82 15.69 1.60
C THR A 89 0.54 14.98 2.01
N PHE A 90 0.36 13.73 1.57
CA PHE A 90 -0.85 12.96 1.87
C PHE A 90 -0.69 11.98 3.03
N TYR A 91 0.44 12.01 3.74
CA TYR A 91 0.79 11.04 4.78
C TYR A 91 -0.31 10.83 5.82
N PRO A 92 -0.91 11.88 6.42
CA PRO A 92 -1.96 11.68 7.44
C PRO A 92 -3.18 10.97 6.87
N ARG A 93 -3.56 11.28 5.61
CA ARG A 93 -4.70 10.64 4.94
C ARG A 93 -4.41 9.18 4.62
N LEU A 94 -3.19 8.88 4.19
CA LEU A 94 -2.77 7.51 3.93
C LEU A 94 -2.74 6.68 5.22
N VAL A 95 -2.18 7.21 6.31
CA VAL A 95 -2.18 6.48 7.60
C VAL A 95 -3.60 6.23 8.10
N LEU A 96 -4.48 7.24 8.08
CA LEU A 96 -5.87 7.08 8.50
C LEU A 96 -6.64 6.08 7.63
N GLY A 97 -6.40 6.11 6.31
CA GLY A 97 -6.96 5.13 5.41
C GLY A 97 -6.48 3.71 5.72
N GLU A 98 -5.19 3.52 6.01
CA GLU A 98 -4.62 2.22 6.34
C GLU A 98 -5.23 1.61 7.61
N ILE A 99 -5.43 2.45 8.64
CA ILE A 99 -6.13 2.06 9.86
C ILE A 99 -7.56 1.64 9.52
N GLY A 100 -8.28 2.43 8.72
CA GLY A 100 -9.65 2.12 8.29
C GLY A 100 -9.76 0.80 7.51
N VAL A 101 -8.86 0.58 6.54
CA VAL A 101 -8.79 -0.67 5.76
C VAL A 101 -8.47 -1.85 6.66
N SER A 102 -7.50 -1.71 7.57
CA SER A 102 -7.09 -2.78 8.48
C SER A 102 -8.23 -3.18 9.43
N LEU A 103 -8.97 -2.21 9.97
CA LEU A 103 -10.14 -2.46 10.81
C LEU A 103 -11.26 -3.15 10.03
N ALA A 104 -11.56 -2.69 8.81
CA ALA A 104 -12.58 -3.30 7.96
C ALA A 104 -12.21 -4.73 7.55
N ALA A 105 -10.94 -4.96 7.18
CA ALA A 105 -10.42 -6.28 6.86
C ALA A 105 -10.44 -7.21 8.08
N ALA A 106 -10.03 -6.73 9.26
CA ALA A 106 -10.08 -7.50 10.50
C ALA A 106 -11.51 -7.88 10.90
N ALA A 107 -12.45 -6.93 10.81
CA ALA A 107 -13.87 -7.20 11.06
C ALA A 107 -14.44 -8.21 10.05
N GLY A 108 -14.06 -8.07 8.77
CA GLY A 108 -14.45 -9.04 7.73
C GLY A 108 -13.88 -10.43 7.98
N LEU A 109 -12.58 -10.53 8.31
CA LEU A 109 -11.89 -11.79 8.61
C LEU A 109 -12.48 -12.48 9.85
N PHE A 110 -12.88 -11.70 10.86
CA PHE A 110 -13.54 -12.20 12.06
C PHE A 110 -14.90 -12.83 11.74
N LEU A 111 -15.66 -12.26 10.79
CA LEU A 111 -16.93 -12.82 10.36
C LEU A 111 -16.72 -14.03 9.44
N LEU A 112 -15.97 -13.84 8.35
CA LEU A 112 -15.68 -14.84 7.33
C LEU A 112 -14.35 -14.50 6.62
N ILE A 113 -13.45 -15.48 6.51
CA ILE A 113 -12.10 -15.29 5.95
C ILE A 113 -12.14 -14.69 4.52
N LEU A 114 -12.91 -15.30 3.60
CA LEU A 114 -12.93 -14.86 2.19
C LEU A 114 -13.48 -13.42 2.01
N PRO A 115 -14.63 -13.05 2.61
CA PRO A 115 -15.11 -11.67 2.62
C PRO A 115 -14.10 -10.67 3.22
N GLY A 116 -13.42 -11.04 4.30
CA GLY A 116 -12.38 -10.19 4.91
C GLY A 116 -11.23 -9.89 3.96
N VAL A 117 -10.70 -10.92 3.29
CA VAL A 117 -9.64 -10.77 2.28
C VAL A 117 -10.13 -9.91 1.11
N TYR A 118 -11.35 -10.15 0.62
CA TYR A 118 -11.93 -9.38 -0.48
C TYR A 118 -12.06 -7.88 -0.14
N ILE A 119 -12.61 -7.57 1.05
CA ILE A 119 -12.74 -6.19 1.54
C ILE A 119 -11.36 -5.55 1.67
N GLY A 120 -10.39 -6.24 2.24
CA GLY A 120 -9.02 -5.74 2.37
C GLY A 120 -8.40 -5.37 1.02
N ILE A 121 -8.51 -6.26 0.02
CA ILE A 121 -8.00 -6.01 -1.34
C ILE A 121 -8.71 -4.82 -1.96
N ARG A 122 -10.05 -4.78 -1.92
CA ARG A 122 -10.84 -3.71 -2.54
C ARG A 122 -10.51 -2.36 -1.92
N LEU A 123 -10.58 -2.27 -0.60
CA LEU A 123 -10.31 -1.03 0.12
C LEU A 123 -8.87 -0.57 -0.07
N SER A 124 -7.89 -1.47 -0.24
CA SER A 124 -6.48 -1.08 -0.45
C SER A 124 -6.23 -0.14 -1.65
N LEU A 125 -7.19 -0.08 -2.59
CA LEU A 125 -7.16 0.81 -3.74
C LEU A 125 -7.34 2.30 -3.39
N TYR A 126 -7.81 2.62 -2.17
CA TYR A 126 -8.02 4.01 -1.71
C TYR A 126 -6.77 4.89 -1.88
N LYS A 127 -5.57 4.28 -1.77
CA LYS A 127 -4.28 4.98 -1.89
C LYS A 127 -4.15 5.71 -3.22
N GLN A 128 -4.69 5.15 -4.30
CA GLN A 128 -4.67 5.76 -5.64
C GLN A 128 -5.53 7.01 -5.69
N ALA A 129 -6.76 6.93 -5.17
CA ALA A 129 -7.70 8.05 -5.08
C ALA A 129 -7.16 9.19 -4.21
N VAL A 130 -6.50 8.88 -3.09
CA VAL A 130 -5.88 9.90 -2.24
C VAL A 130 -4.68 10.55 -2.93
N LEU A 131 -3.76 9.75 -3.50
CA LEU A 131 -2.51 10.27 -4.06
C LEU A 131 -2.68 11.01 -5.39
N PHE A 132 -3.63 10.59 -6.23
CA PHE A 132 -3.76 11.13 -7.57
C PHE A 132 -4.90 12.11 -7.74
N ASP A 133 -5.99 11.92 -6.99
CA ASP A 133 -7.17 12.78 -7.06
C ASP A 133 -7.27 13.72 -5.85
N GLY A 134 -6.37 13.60 -4.87
CA GLY A 134 -6.38 14.43 -3.66
C GLY A 134 -7.62 14.24 -2.79
N LYS A 135 -8.36 13.14 -2.98
CA LYS A 135 -9.61 12.84 -2.27
C LYS A 135 -9.39 12.71 -0.76
N THR A 136 -10.46 12.93 -0.01
CA THR A 136 -10.47 12.61 1.43
C THR A 136 -10.49 11.10 1.65
N VAL A 137 -10.09 10.66 2.84
CA VAL A 137 -10.08 9.22 3.18
C VAL A 137 -11.45 8.59 3.00
N ARG A 138 -12.51 9.30 3.43
CA ARG A 138 -13.89 8.82 3.32
C ARG A 138 -14.30 8.60 1.87
N GLU A 139 -14.08 9.60 1.01
CA GLU A 139 -14.41 9.52 -0.42
C GLU A 139 -13.64 8.39 -1.10
N ALA A 140 -12.34 8.29 -0.84
CA ALA A 140 -11.47 7.27 -1.42
C ALA A 140 -11.89 5.84 -1.02
N LEU A 141 -12.30 5.62 0.24
CA LEU A 141 -12.79 4.32 0.71
C LEU A 141 -14.17 3.97 0.12
N GLN A 142 -15.06 4.96 0.03
CA GLN A 142 -16.39 4.76 -0.58
C GLN A 142 -16.27 4.37 -2.05
N GLU A 143 -15.41 5.05 -2.80
CA GLU A 143 -15.15 4.75 -4.21
C GLU A 143 -14.50 3.38 -4.41
N SER A 144 -13.63 2.95 -3.50
CA SER A 144 -13.00 1.63 -3.56
C SER A 144 -14.00 0.48 -3.37
N MET A 145 -15.17 0.76 -2.80
CA MET A 145 -16.25 -0.21 -2.59
C MET A 145 -17.32 -0.19 -3.69
N ALA A 146 -17.40 0.88 -4.50
CA ALA A 146 -18.31 1.00 -5.62
C ALA A 146 -17.91 0.10 -6.81
#